data_AF-C4FQ75-F1
#
_entry.id   AF-C4FQ75-F1
#
_cell.length_a   1.000
_cell.length_b   1.000
_cell.length_c   1.000
_cell.angle_alpha   90.00
_cell.angle_beta   90.00
_cell.angle_gamma   90.00
#
_symmetry.space_group_name_H-M   'P 1'
#
loop_
_entity.id
_entity.type
_entity.pdbx_description
1 polymer ?
#
loop_
_entity_poly.entity_id
_entity_poly.type
_entity_poly.pdbx_seq_one_letter_code
_entity_poly.pdbx_strand_id
1 'polypeptide(L)'
;MLRLQSGFELDYANIYNESCIQERDVNNFERAIQNVWRHTNILRSTGFEEGHVSKDGLPEPVLFYQLPYISEDGINTPAMLKRLYELRDYARHNIDTVVSVGIGGSYLGSKVIFDVQCGAFWNNLSTEERNGYPRMYFAGFNVDGDYLSGLIRTLEYQAQTKGSDYKVMLVITSKSGSTIEPMATL
;
A
#
# COMPACT_ATOMS: atom_id res chain seq x y z
N MET A 1 -20.57 -14.62 -15.44
CA MET A 1 -19.10 -14.52 -15.35
C MET A 1 -18.59 -13.50 -16.35
N LEU A 2 -17.77 -12.55 -15.92
CA LEU A 2 -17.09 -11.55 -16.74
C LEU A 2 -15.57 -11.84 -16.68
N ARG A 3 -14.91 -11.93 -17.83
CA ARG A 3 -13.45 -12.13 -17.92
C ARG A 3 -12.80 -10.94 -18.61
N LEU A 4 -11.81 -10.33 -17.97
CA LEU A 4 -11.02 -9.23 -18.51
C LEU A 4 -9.82 -9.77 -19.31
N GLN A 5 -9.26 -8.94 -20.20
CA GLN A 5 -8.04 -9.29 -20.96
C GLN A 5 -6.83 -9.57 -20.05
N SER A 6 -6.81 -9.01 -18.84
CA SER A 6 -5.80 -9.29 -17.82
C SER A 6 -5.86 -10.71 -17.25
N GLY A 7 -6.89 -11.49 -17.60
CA GLY A 7 -7.17 -12.80 -17.00
C GLY A 7 -7.96 -12.71 -15.70
N PHE A 8 -8.30 -11.51 -15.21
CA PHE A 8 -9.17 -11.35 -14.05
C PHE A 8 -10.60 -11.79 -14.38
N GLU A 9 -11.16 -12.62 -13.50
CA GLU A 9 -12.52 -13.15 -13.64
C GLU A 9 -13.39 -12.68 -12.48
N LEU A 10 -14.56 -12.15 -12.82
CA LEU A 10 -15.62 -11.85 -11.87
C LEU A 10 -16.78 -12.81 -12.12
N ASP A 11 -16.91 -13.80 -11.24
CA ASP A 11 -18.12 -14.62 -11.19
C ASP A 11 -19.13 -14.02 -10.22
N TYR A 12 -20.29 -13.65 -10.76
CA TYR A 12 -21.38 -12.99 -10.05
C TYR A 12 -22.64 -13.86 -10.00
N ALA A 13 -22.57 -15.14 -10.39
CA ALA A 13 -23.74 -16.03 -10.46
C ALA A 13 -24.49 -16.19 -9.11
N ASN A 14 -23.77 -16.12 -7.99
CA ASN A 14 -24.37 -16.20 -6.65
C ASN A 14 -25.07 -14.90 -6.20
N ILE A 15 -24.86 -13.80 -6.90
CA ILE A 15 -25.44 -12.48 -6.59
C ILE A 15 -26.49 -12.09 -7.63
N TYR A 16 -26.29 -12.46 -8.89
CA TYR A 16 -27.18 -12.17 -10.01
C TYR A 16 -27.87 -13.45 -10.47
N ASN A 17 -29.04 -13.73 -9.90
CA ASN A 17 -29.86 -14.91 -10.17
C ASN A 17 -31.32 -14.66 -9.76
N GLU A 18 -32.18 -15.65 -10.00
CA GLU A 18 -33.63 -15.54 -9.76
C GLU A 18 -34.03 -15.27 -8.30
N SER A 19 -33.17 -15.61 -7.33
CA SER A 19 -33.43 -15.41 -5.88
C SER A 19 -32.76 -14.17 -5.29
N CYS A 20 -31.87 -13.51 -6.04
CA CYS A 20 -31.10 -12.35 -5.59
C CYS A 20 -31.35 -11.14 -6.51
N ILE A 21 -30.29 -10.45 -6.95
CA ILE A 21 -30.39 -9.31 -7.87
C ILE A 21 -30.80 -9.82 -9.25
N GLN A 22 -31.82 -9.22 -9.84
CA GLN A 22 -32.29 -9.54 -11.19
C GLN A 22 -32.06 -8.37 -12.15
N GLU A 23 -32.26 -8.63 -13.45
CA GLU A 23 -32.08 -7.62 -14.51
C GLU A 23 -32.90 -6.35 -14.27
N ARG A 24 -34.14 -6.51 -13.79
CA ARG A 24 -35.02 -5.38 -13.44
C ARG A 24 -34.41 -4.47 -12.39
N ASP A 25 -33.67 -5.02 -11.41
CA ASP A 25 -33.08 -4.25 -10.33
C ASP A 25 -31.89 -3.43 -10.86
N VAL A 26 -31.07 -4.03 -11.73
CA VAL A 26 -29.98 -3.33 -12.42
C VAL A 26 -30.54 -2.19 -13.29
N ASN A 27 -31.60 -2.47 -14.05
CA ASN A 27 -32.25 -1.46 -14.91
C ASN A 27 -32.83 -0.30 -14.10
N ASN A 28 -33.38 -0.55 -12.90
CA ASN A 28 -33.86 0.51 -12.01
C ASN A 28 -32.73 1.47 -11.57
N PHE A 29 -31.48 1.02 -11.54
CA PHE A 29 -30.31 1.83 -11.20
C PHE A 29 -29.51 2.32 -12.42
N GLU A 30 -29.94 2.05 -13.65
CA GLU A 30 -29.18 2.33 -14.87
C GLU A 30 -28.68 3.78 -14.91
N ARG A 31 -29.57 4.74 -14.65
CA ARG A 31 -29.22 6.17 -14.65
C ARG A 31 -28.17 6.51 -13.57
N ALA A 32 -28.28 5.93 -12.39
CA ALA A 32 -27.32 6.15 -11.31
C ALA A 32 -25.95 5.55 -11.66
N ILE A 33 -25.92 4.33 -12.23
CA ILE A 33 -24.71 3.66 -12.68
C ILE A 33 -24.03 4.47 -13.79
N GLN A 34 -24.78 4.93 -14.79
CA GLN A 34 -24.27 5.77 -15.88
C GLN A 34 -23.69 7.09 -15.34
N ASN A 35 -24.35 7.71 -14.36
CA ASN A 35 -23.83 8.90 -13.70
C ASN A 35 -22.49 8.60 -13.00
N VAL A 36 -22.42 7.60 -12.13
CA VAL A 36 -21.18 7.23 -11.42
C VAL A 36 -20.05 6.91 -12.42
N TRP A 37 -20.36 6.19 -13.49
CA TRP A 37 -19.40 5.88 -14.56
C TRP A 37 -18.87 7.15 -15.24
N ARG A 38 -19.74 8.10 -15.58
CA ARG A 38 -19.35 9.40 -16.15
C ARG A 38 -18.41 10.18 -15.23
N HIS A 39 -18.79 10.35 -13.96
CA HIS A 39 -17.98 11.07 -12.97
C HIS A 39 -16.63 10.37 -12.72
N THR A 40 -16.63 9.04 -12.59
CA THR A 40 -15.39 8.26 -12.43
C THR A 40 -14.44 8.43 -13.62
N ASN A 41 -14.96 8.55 -14.84
CA ASN A 41 -14.12 8.80 -16.02
C ASN A 41 -13.55 10.23 -16.05
N ILE A 42 -14.29 11.23 -15.57
CA ILE A 42 -13.79 12.60 -15.39
C ILE A 42 -12.67 12.61 -14.35
N LEU A 43 -12.88 11.93 -13.22
CA LEU A 43 -11.88 11.76 -12.16
C LEU A 43 -10.61 11.07 -12.66
N ARG A 44 -10.75 10.00 -13.46
CA ARG A 44 -9.60 9.29 -14.06
C ARG A 44 -8.77 10.20 -14.97
N SER A 45 -9.42 11.02 -15.79
CA SER A 45 -8.72 11.86 -16.77
C SER A 45 -8.16 13.14 -16.16
N THR A 46 -8.91 13.79 -15.27
CA THR A 46 -8.56 15.11 -14.74
C THR A 46 -7.93 15.06 -13.35
N GLY A 47 -8.24 14.05 -12.55
CA GLY A 47 -7.90 14.01 -11.13
C GLY A 47 -8.77 14.93 -10.26
N PHE A 48 -9.83 15.53 -10.80
CA PHE A 48 -10.72 16.44 -10.06
C PHE A 48 -12.17 16.00 -10.17
N GLU A 49 -12.92 16.23 -9.09
CA GLU A 49 -14.38 16.04 -9.03
C GLU A 49 -15.02 17.29 -8.46
N GLU A 50 -16.16 17.67 -9.03
CA GLU A 50 -16.90 18.84 -8.58
C GLU A 50 -17.38 18.65 -7.14
N GLY A 51 -17.11 19.63 -6.27
CA GLY A 51 -17.48 19.57 -4.86
C GLY A 51 -16.52 18.78 -3.96
N HIS A 52 -15.47 18.14 -4.50
CA HIS A 52 -14.42 17.57 -3.67
C HIS A 52 -13.39 18.66 -3.28
N VAL A 53 -13.36 18.98 -1.99
CA VAL A 53 -12.48 20.02 -1.44
C VAL A 53 -11.69 19.50 -0.25
N SER A 54 -10.53 20.11 -0.02
CA SER A 54 -9.67 19.89 1.13
C SER A 54 -10.35 20.37 2.42
N LYS A 55 -9.68 20.13 3.55
CA LYS A 55 -10.11 20.65 4.86
C LYS A 55 -10.23 22.18 4.90
N ASP A 56 -9.51 22.86 4.01
CA ASP A 56 -9.50 24.32 3.90
C ASP A 56 -10.52 24.83 2.87
N GLY A 57 -11.33 23.93 2.29
CA GLY A 57 -12.35 24.27 1.30
C GLY A 57 -11.82 24.53 -0.11
N LEU A 58 -10.53 24.27 -0.36
CA LEU A 58 -9.91 24.40 -1.68
C LEU A 58 -10.08 23.11 -2.50
N PRO A 59 -10.20 23.17 -3.83
CA PRO A 59 -10.22 21.95 -4.65
C PRO A 59 -9.02 21.04 -4.34
N GLU A 60 -9.27 19.80 -3.91
CA GLU A 60 -8.23 18.80 -3.66
C GLU A 60 -8.23 17.79 -4.82
N PRO A 61 -7.06 17.46 -5.41
CA PRO A 61 -7.03 16.48 -6.48
C PRO A 61 -7.14 15.04 -5.94
N VAL A 62 -8.00 14.23 -6.55
CA VAL A 62 -8.17 12.80 -6.30
C VAL A 62 -7.34 12.00 -7.31
N LEU A 63 -6.06 11.91 -6.98
CA LEU A 63 -5.03 11.37 -7.87
C LEU A 63 -4.92 9.84 -7.89
N PHE A 64 -5.69 9.15 -7.03
CA PHE A 64 -5.63 7.69 -6.87
C PHE A 64 -5.81 6.93 -8.19
N TYR A 65 -6.75 7.36 -9.04
CA TYR A 65 -7.04 6.71 -10.30
C TYR A 65 -5.92 6.83 -11.35
N GLN A 66 -5.02 7.79 -11.17
CA GLN A 66 -3.88 8.02 -12.05
C GLN A 66 -2.61 7.32 -11.56
N LEU A 67 -2.54 6.95 -10.26
CA LEU A 67 -1.39 6.29 -9.66
C LEU A 67 -0.88 5.04 -10.41
N PRO A 68 -1.73 4.14 -10.95
CA PRO A 68 -1.22 2.95 -11.63
C PRO A 68 -0.45 3.22 -12.92
N TYR A 69 -0.59 4.41 -13.51
CA TYR A 69 -0.02 4.73 -14.80
C TYR A 69 1.32 5.44 -14.66
N ILE A 70 2.28 5.06 -15.50
CA ILE A 70 3.60 5.67 -15.55
C ILE A 70 3.65 6.58 -16.77
N SER A 71 3.84 7.88 -16.54
CA SER A 71 3.95 8.88 -17.60
C SER A 71 4.78 10.07 -17.14
N GLU A 72 5.37 10.82 -18.08
CA GLU A 72 6.14 12.03 -17.75
C GLU A 72 5.27 13.09 -17.05
N ASP A 73 4.00 13.21 -17.45
CA ASP A 73 3.05 14.18 -16.88
C ASP A 73 2.25 13.60 -15.69
N GLY A 74 2.58 12.39 -15.22
CA GLY A 74 1.85 11.67 -14.18
C GLY A 74 2.45 11.82 -12.78
N ILE A 75 1.78 11.27 -11.78
CA ILE A 75 2.30 11.22 -10.39
C ILE A 75 3.48 10.25 -10.31
N ASN A 76 3.36 9.11 -10.99
CA ASN A 76 4.43 8.14 -11.12
C ASN A 76 5.14 8.37 -12.45
N THR A 77 6.27 9.06 -12.41
CA THR A 77 7.11 9.29 -13.59
C THR A 77 8.13 8.17 -13.77
N PRO A 78 8.68 7.97 -14.98
CA PRO A 78 9.81 7.06 -15.18
C PRO A 78 11.01 7.38 -14.26
N ALA A 79 11.28 8.68 -14.04
CA ALA A 79 12.32 9.12 -13.11
C ALA A 79 12.02 8.75 -11.65
N MET A 80 10.76 8.88 -11.21
CA MET A 80 10.34 8.44 -9.87
C MET A 80 10.52 6.92 -9.70
N LEU A 81 10.08 6.13 -10.67
CA LEU A 81 10.28 4.67 -10.63
C LEU A 81 11.75 4.29 -10.61
N LYS A 82 12.60 4.99 -11.36
CA LYS A 82 14.05 4.78 -11.31
C LYS A 82 14.58 4.97 -9.89
N ARG A 83 14.19 6.04 -9.20
CA ARG A 83 14.58 6.29 -7.80
C ARG A 83 14.09 5.19 -6.85
N LEU A 84 12.88 4.67 -7.07
CA LEU A 84 12.36 3.54 -6.27
C LEU A 84 13.16 2.25 -6.51
N TYR A 85 13.57 1.97 -7.75
CA TYR A 85 14.43 0.83 -8.05
C TYR A 85 15.83 0.99 -7.47
N GLU A 86 16.41 2.19 -7.51
CA GLU A 86 17.68 2.50 -6.86
C GLU A 86 17.59 2.29 -5.34
N LEU A 87 16.49 2.72 -4.70
CA LEU A 87 16.26 2.48 -3.27
C LEU A 87 16.10 0.99 -2.95
N ARG A 88 15.35 0.25 -3.79
CA ARG A 88 15.22 -1.21 -3.69
C ARG A 88 16.58 -1.88 -3.74
N ASP A 89 17.41 -1.51 -4.70
CA ASP A 89 18.73 -2.11 -4.91
C ASP A 89 19.68 -1.72 -3.78
N TYR A 90 19.62 -0.48 -3.30
CA TYR A 90 20.36 -0.06 -2.11
C TYR A 90 19.96 -0.91 -0.89
N ALA A 91 18.66 -1.04 -0.62
CA ALA A 91 18.16 -1.82 0.51
C ALA A 91 18.57 -3.29 0.43
N ARG A 92 18.49 -3.90 -0.76
CA ARG A 92 18.88 -5.30 -0.99
C ARG A 92 20.37 -5.55 -0.71
N HIS A 93 21.26 -4.60 -0.99
CA HIS A 93 22.70 -4.83 -0.85
C HIS A 93 23.29 -4.29 0.45
N ASN A 94 22.61 -3.35 1.12
CA ASN A 94 23.21 -2.60 2.23
C ASN A 94 22.42 -2.66 3.53
N ILE A 95 21.18 -3.15 3.52
CA ILE A 95 20.28 -3.11 4.69
C ILE A 95 19.93 -4.54 5.11
N ASP A 96 19.98 -4.81 6.41
CA ASP A 96 19.61 -6.11 6.96
C ASP A 96 18.13 -6.22 7.26
N THR A 97 17.58 -5.13 7.78
CA THR A 97 16.19 -5.06 8.23
C THR A 97 15.58 -3.71 7.91
N VAL A 98 14.37 -3.74 7.38
CA VAL A 98 13.51 -2.57 7.19
C VAL A 98 12.43 -2.59 8.25
N VAL A 99 12.17 -1.45 8.89
CA VAL A 99 11.01 -1.25 9.75
C VAL A 99 10.14 -0.18 9.11
N SER A 100 8.96 -0.56 8.63
CA SER A 100 7.96 0.39 8.15
C SER A 100 7.13 0.91 9.33
N VAL A 101 7.14 2.22 9.53
CA VAL A 101 6.46 2.89 10.64
C VAL A 101 5.28 3.68 10.08
N GLY A 102 4.07 3.28 10.44
CA GLY A 102 2.84 3.89 9.93
C GLY A 102 1.60 3.23 10.51
N ILE A 103 0.44 3.89 10.37
CA ILE A 103 -0.87 3.35 10.75
C ILE A 103 -1.89 3.59 9.62
N GLY A 104 -2.98 2.81 9.64
CA GLY A 104 -4.07 2.93 8.67
C GLY A 104 -3.57 2.68 7.25
N GLY A 105 -3.80 3.63 6.33
CA GLY A 105 -3.34 3.54 4.94
C GLY A 105 -1.82 3.43 4.79
N SER A 106 -1.05 4.00 5.72
CA SER A 106 0.42 3.93 5.75
C SER A 106 0.97 2.58 6.21
N TYR A 107 0.10 1.66 6.67
CA TYR A 107 0.47 0.33 7.15
C TYR A 107 -0.20 -0.77 6.34
N LEU A 108 -1.53 -0.71 6.16
CA LEU A 108 -2.29 -1.82 5.57
C LEU A 108 -1.89 -2.10 4.11
N GLY A 109 -1.60 -1.05 3.33
CA GLY A 109 -1.18 -1.21 1.94
C GLY A 109 0.18 -1.92 1.80
N SER A 110 1.17 -1.52 2.60
CA SER A 110 2.49 -2.18 2.59
C SER A 110 2.42 -3.58 3.20
N LYS A 111 1.63 -3.76 4.26
CA LYS A 111 1.44 -5.06 4.92
C LYS A 111 0.80 -6.10 4.01
N VAL A 112 -0.28 -5.76 3.30
CA VAL A 112 -0.96 -6.72 2.41
C VAL A 112 -0.07 -7.13 1.24
N ILE A 113 0.66 -6.18 0.64
CA ILE A 113 1.61 -6.49 -0.44
C ILE A 113 2.70 -7.42 0.08
N PHE A 114 3.27 -7.12 1.25
CA PHE A 114 4.27 -7.97 1.87
C PHE A 114 3.73 -9.38 2.16
N ASP A 115 2.55 -9.52 2.77
CA ASP A 115 1.98 -10.82 3.10
C ASP A 115 1.71 -11.68 1.88
N VAL A 116 1.18 -11.08 0.81
CA VAL A 116 0.89 -11.78 -0.45
C VAL A 116 2.17 -12.21 -1.17
N GLN A 117 3.22 -11.38 -1.16
CA GLN A 117 4.45 -11.64 -1.91
C GLN A 117 5.48 -12.46 -1.14
N CYS A 118 5.58 -12.25 0.17
CA CYS A 118 6.65 -12.79 1.02
C CYS A 118 6.15 -13.89 1.97
N GLY A 119 4.86 -13.90 2.30
CA GLY A 119 4.26 -14.86 3.22
C GLY A 119 4.68 -14.67 4.69
N ALA A 120 4.11 -15.48 5.58
CA ALA A 120 4.25 -15.34 7.03
C ALA A 120 5.67 -15.62 7.56
N PHE A 121 6.48 -16.41 6.85
CA PHE A 121 7.78 -16.89 7.33
C PHE A 121 8.97 -16.17 6.69
N TRP A 122 8.75 -15.11 5.92
CA TRP A 122 9.81 -14.36 5.25
C TRP A 122 11.00 -14.02 6.16
N ASN A 123 10.74 -13.53 7.37
CA ASN A 123 11.81 -13.12 8.29
C ASN A 123 12.58 -14.29 8.92
N ASN A 124 12.07 -15.52 8.81
CA ASN A 124 12.74 -16.74 9.26
C ASN A 124 13.74 -17.26 8.22
N LEU A 125 13.60 -16.82 6.96
CA LEU A 125 14.48 -17.20 5.87
C LEU A 125 15.87 -16.56 6.03
N SER A 126 16.88 -17.31 5.62
CA SER A 126 18.23 -16.79 5.46
C SER A 126 18.28 -15.65 4.44
N THR A 127 19.37 -14.89 4.43
CA THR A 127 19.56 -13.82 3.43
C THR A 127 19.60 -14.41 2.01
N GLU A 128 20.16 -15.60 1.82
CA GLU A 128 20.21 -16.27 0.53
C GLU A 128 18.80 -16.68 0.05
N GLU A 129 17.99 -17.29 0.92
CA GLU A 129 16.60 -17.65 0.61
C GLU A 129 15.72 -16.43 0.33
N ARG A 130 16.04 -15.27 0.92
CA ARG A 130 15.42 -13.97 0.60
C ARG A 130 16.02 -13.31 -0.64
N ASN A 131 16.92 -13.97 -1.38
CA ASN A 131 17.63 -13.39 -2.51
C ASN A 131 18.36 -12.08 -2.18
N GLY A 132 18.88 -11.92 -0.96
CA GLY A 132 19.54 -10.71 -0.47
C GLY A 132 18.59 -9.64 0.06
N TYR A 133 17.28 -9.74 -0.13
CA TYR A 133 16.34 -8.73 0.38
C TYR A 133 16.29 -8.71 1.91
N PRO A 134 16.10 -7.55 2.55
CA PRO A 134 16.11 -7.42 4.01
C PRO A 134 14.93 -8.13 4.68
N ARG A 135 15.03 -8.31 6.00
CA ARG A 135 13.86 -8.61 6.83
C ARG A 135 12.96 -7.39 6.84
N MET A 136 11.67 -7.59 7.06
CA MET A 136 10.67 -6.51 7.09
C MET A 136 9.84 -6.63 8.35
N TYR A 137 9.85 -5.58 9.17
CA TYR A 137 8.94 -5.43 10.30
C TYR A 137 8.06 -4.21 10.10
N PHE A 138 6.96 -4.19 10.84
CA PHE A 138 6.02 -3.07 10.86
C PHE A 138 5.89 -2.57 12.29
N ALA A 139 5.79 -1.26 12.45
CA ALA A 139 5.61 -0.60 13.75
C ALA A 139 4.75 0.66 13.57
N GLY A 140 4.38 1.33 14.66
CA GLY A 140 3.59 2.56 14.60
C GLY A 140 2.14 2.38 14.17
N PHE A 141 1.65 1.14 14.03
CA PHE A 141 0.25 0.82 13.76
C PHE A 141 -0.58 0.58 15.03
N ASN A 142 0.05 0.67 16.20
CA ASN A 142 -0.53 0.59 17.53
C ASN A 142 0.35 1.39 18.52
N VAL A 143 -0.06 1.45 19.79
CA VAL A 143 0.70 2.05 20.91
C VAL A 143 1.03 1.00 21.98
N ASP A 144 1.27 -0.23 21.55
CA ASP A 144 1.58 -1.36 22.43
C ASP A 144 3.08 -1.36 22.78
N GLY A 145 3.38 -1.04 24.04
CA GLY A 145 4.76 -1.00 24.55
C GLY A 145 5.44 -2.37 24.58
N ASP A 146 4.69 -3.45 24.77
CA ASP A 146 5.23 -4.82 24.77
C ASP A 146 5.61 -5.23 23.34
N TYR A 147 4.77 -4.88 22.36
CA TYR A 147 5.07 -5.08 20.95
C TYR A 147 6.35 -4.34 20.55
N LEU A 148 6.46 -3.04 20.88
CA LEU A 148 7.64 -2.24 20.55
C LEU A 148 8.90 -2.77 21.24
N SER A 149 8.81 -3.12 22.52
CA SER A 149 9.91 -3.74 23.27
C SER A 149 10.34 -5.07 22.65
N GLY A 150 9.38 -5.88 22.20
CA GLY A 150 9.65 -7.14 21.47
C GLY A 150 10.38 -6.92 20.15
N LEU A 151 9.97 -5.90 19.38
CA LEU A 151 10.65 -5.52 18.14
C LEU A 151 12.09 -5.06 18.42
N ILE A 152 12.30 -4.17 19.39
CA ILE A 152 13.63 -3.68 19.76
C ILE A 152 14.54 -4.85 20.14
N ARG A 153 14.09 -5.73 21.05
CA ARG A 153 14.85 -6.92 21.44
C ARG A 153 15.19 -7.83 20.25
N THR A 154 14.27 -7.96 19.29
CA THR A 154 14.51 -8.73 18.06
C THR A 154 15.62 -8.11 17.21
N LEU A 155 15.60 -6.79 17.04
CA LEU A 155 16.62 -6.06 16.30
C LEU A 155 17.98 -6.13 16.99
N GLU A 156 18.03 -5.98 18.32
CA GLU A 156 19.26 -6.11 19.11
C GLU A 156 19.86 -7.52 19.00
N TYR A 157 19.04 -8.56 19.08
CA TYR A 157 19.49 -9.94 18.90
C TYR A 157 20.08 -10.18 17.49
N GLN A 158 19.41 -9.65 16.45
CA GLN A 158 19.90 -9.74 15.07
C GLN A 158 21.23 -8.97 14.91
N ALA A 159 21.35 -7.80 15.55
CA ALA A 159 22.58 -7.02 15.56
C ALA A 159 23.72 -7.74 16.29
N GLN A 160 23.46 -8.38 17.44
CA GLN A 160 24.46 -9.17 18.15
C GLN A 160 24.94 -10.36 17.32
N THR A 161 24.04 -10.99 16.57
CA THR A 161 24.36 -12.15 15.72
C THR A 161 25.22 -11.75 14.52
N LYS A 162 24.94 -10.60 13.88
CA LYS A 162 25.70 -10.14 12.71
C LYS A 162 26.95 -9.34 13.07
N GLY A 163 26.94 -8.59 14.17
CA GLY A 163 27.98 -7.65 14.58
C GLY A 163 27.66 -6.19 14.23
N SER A 164 28.66 -5.31 14.40
CA SER A 164 28.51 -3.85 14.33
C SER A 164 28.10 -3.28 12.96
N ASP A 165 28.12 -4.08 11.89
CA ASP A 165 27.67 -3.67 10.55
C ASP A 165 26.18 -3.99 10.29
N TYR A 166 25.44 -4.36 11.33
CA TYR A 166 24.00 -4.57 11.22
C TYR A 166 23.26 -3.25 10.98
N LYS A 167 22.55 -3.16 9.85
CA LYS A 167 21.90 -1.92 9.39
C LYS A 167 20.39 -2.06 9.37
N VAL A 168 19.73 -1.13 10.05
CA VAL A 168 18.27 -0.99 10.05
C VAL A 168 17.87 0.26 9.27
N MET A 169 16.95 0.11 8.31
CA MET A 169 16.31 1.23 7.61
C MET A 169 14.91 1.46 8.17
N LEU A 170 14.63 2.70 8.58
CA LEU A 170 13.31 3.12 9.00
C LEU A 170 12.58 3.77 7.82
N VAL A 171 11.41 3.26 7.47
CA VAL A 171 10.53 3.86 6.45
C VAL A 171 9.30 4.43 7.15
N ILE A 172 9.36 5.72 7.45
CA ILE A 172 8.33 6.43 8.22
C ILE A 172 7.32 7.06 7.26
N THR A 173 6.04 6.70 7.39
CA THR A 173 4.98 7.19 6.49
C THR A 173 3.80 7.76 7.27
N SER A 174 3.60 9.07 7.19
CA SER A 174 2.52 9.81 7.85
C SER A 174 2.09 10.99 6.98
N LYS A 175 0.85 11.00 6.46
CA LYS A 175 0.35 12.10 5.61
C LYS A 175 0.38 13.45 6.35
N SER A 176 0.00 13.46 7.63
CA SER A 176 -0.01 14.69 8.44
C SER A 176 1.35 15.05 9.06
N GLY A 177 2.29 14.10 9.10
CA GLY A 177 3.53 14.24 9.87
C GLY A 177 3.35 14.25 11.39
N SER A 178 2.12 14.23 11.90
CA SER A 178 1.77 14.38 13.33
C SER A 178 0.90 13.26 13.88
N THR A 179 0.73 12.17 13.12
CA THR A 179 -0.01 10.98 13.56
C THR A 179 0.65 10.40 14.82
N ILE A 180 -0.13 10.23 15.89
CA ILE A 180 0.38 9.95 17.25
C ILE A 180 1.13 8.61 17.29
N GLU A 181 0.58 7.56 16.70
CA GLU A 181 1.09 6.20 16.83
C GLU A 181 2.47 6.02 16.16
N PRO A 182 2.71 6.50 14.92
CA PRO A 182 4.05 6.59 14.36
C PRO A 182 5.00 7.46 15.17
N MET A 183 4.53 8.60 15.70
CA MET A 183 5.38 9.53 16.47
C MET A 183 5.78 8.98 17.85
N ALA A 184 4.90 8.21 18.49
CA ALA A 184 5.19 7.55 19.77
C ALA A 184 6.14 6.35 19.62
N THR A 185 6.27 5.83 18.40
CA THR A 185 7.14 4.68 18.07
C THR A 185 8.59 5.10 17.80
N LEU A 186 8.81 6.36 17.38
CA LEU A 186 10.11 6.94 17.05
C LEU A 186 10.78 7.54 18.29
#